data_AF-M1Z9C1-F1
#
_entry.id   AF-M1Z9C1-F1
#
_cell.length_a   1.000
_cell.length_b   1.000
_cell.length_c   1.000
_cell.angle_alpha   90.00
_cell.angle_beta   90.00
_cell.angle_gamma   90.00
#
_symmetry.space_group_name_H-M   'P 1'
#
loop_
_entity.id
_entity.type
_entity.pdbx_description
1 polymer ?
#
loop_
_entity_poly.entity_id
_entity_poly.type
_entity_poly.pdbx_seq_one_letter_code
_entity_poly.pdbx_strand_id
1 'polypeptide(L)'
;MNVSGQTEATHCRYLWSLAALGVVAHGLLLVNDGIFLDDWFLWLQIFENDWAGFEKFWRDLGHRHLIPFYDLMYSSSAALLLQGFLQAASLILMALSLFVIHTRTLHLPPMAAWFAAALALTYPFFWISVHHLTMHYVVSMGLFCLGWALALNWQAHRAVKVPVVVLLLGLSMYTYNSLLAFYFGFVALAWYGVLVRENRLQAPIASTLLPFARRWWPLLALPFVVYVMKRKMSPPGGFNQNYNELIFFTRPFGEAVGTFLYIMQRNLVGAVRETIRIFRQFPGWYWLVFALVMWGVVTLWKRRGAEANRATLPSGWLNTRLTIVVAVWLTLSIVPYAMVGKGVYSEWGYRHTFLMSIPLGLCWVLILATLPRFLPKLPPHFTGVALSAFLILFTCGIIYKYNRMLVRSAVDHATIESLKAQPPPTAGTLLFFETPLYTRRDVYRRYELSGMLYRAYGELKWYAVHDRNARTEAHIEQFIRQGREFDDRLLWQVWGKTPGVRPNGCAAVMRVVPGKEGVSPLLGLRYVFTRWFAEERMQEFLQPVLKIEFEPLPHAGCTTP
;
A
#
# COMPACT_ATOMS: atom_id res chain seq x y z
N MET A 1 -14.41 -5.28 44.83
CA MET A 1 -14.34 -6.27 43.73
C MET A 1 -13.43 -5.71 42.64
N ASN A 2 -12.33 -6.40 42.32
CA ASN A 2 -11.26 -5.99 41.39
C ASN A 2 -11.69 -6.03 39.91
N VAL A 3 -12.62 -5.16 39.50
CA VAL A 3 -13.07 -5.08 38.10
C VAL A 3 -12.02 -4.43 37.18
N SER A 4 -11.10 -3.61 37.72
CA SER A 4 -10.03 -2.97 36.94
C SER A 4 -9.02 -3.98 36.39
N GLY A 5 -8.55 -4.94 37.20
CA GLY A 5 -7.50 -5.87 36.78
C GLY A 5 -7.90 -6.83 35.64
N GLN A 6 -9.16 -7.29 35.60
CA GLN A 6 -9.63 -8.19 34.53
C GLN A 6 -9.77 -7.49 33.18
N THR A 7 -10.13 -6.20 33.18
CA THR A 7 -10.27 -5.42 31.93
C THR A 7 -8.92 -5.11 31.30
N GLU A 8 -7.91 -4.81 32.10
CA GLU A 8 -6.54 -4.56 31.64
C GLU A 8 -5.89 -5.81 31.02
N ALA A 9 -5.96 -6.96 31.72
CA ALA A 9 -5.42 -8.22 31.19
C ALA A 9 -6.06 -8.61 29.86
N THR A 10 -7.36 -8.36 29.71
CA THR A 10 -8.11 -8.64 28.48
C THR A 10 -7.67 -7.71 27.33
N HIS A 11 -7.48 -6.41 27.60
CA HIS A 11 -6.96 -5.47 26.60
C HIS A 11 -5.55 -5.84 26.13
N CYS A 12 -4.65 -6.23 27.05
CA CYS A 12 -3.31 -6.70 26.69
C CYS A 12 -3.36 -7.91 25.75
N ARG A 13 -4.25 -8.88 26.00
CA ARG A 13 -4.43 -10.04 25.10
C ARG A 13 -4.85 -9.63 23.70
N TYR A 14 -5.78 -8.67 23.57
CA TYR A 14 -6.20 -8.15 22.26
C TYR A 14 -5.06 -7.44 21.54
N LEU A 15 -4.28 -6.61 22.22
CA LEU A 15 -3.11 -5.93 21.63
C LEU A 15 -2.07 -6.94 21.13
N TRP A 16 -1.70 -7.94 21.93
CA TRP A 16 -0.76 -8.99 21.52
C TRP A 16 -1.29 -9.80 20.33
N SER A 17 -2.58 -10.12 20.31
CA SER A 17 -3.17 -10.84 19.17
C SER A 17 -3.18 -10.01 17.89
N LEU A 18 -3.35 -8.68 17.96
CA LEU A 18 -3.22 -7.79 16.80
C LEU A 18 -1.78 -7.72 16.31
N ALA A 19 -0.80 -7.63 17.22
CA ALA A 19 0.61 -7.65 16.86
C ALA A 19 0.98 -8.97 16.17
N ALA A 20 0.58 -10.11 16.73
CA ALA A 20 0.79 -11.42 16.14
C ALA A 20 0.13 -11.56 14.76
N LEU A 21 -1.13 -11.11 14.62
CA LEU A 21 -1.82 -11.07 13.33
C LEU A 21 -1.07 -10.18 12.32
N GLY A 22 -0.54 -9.04 12.73
CA GLY A 22 0.25 -8.17 11.85
C GLY A 22 1.56 -8.80 11.39
N VAL A 23 2.24 -9.53 12.28
CA VAL A 23 3.42 -10.34 11.90
C VAL A 23 3.04 -11.42 10.89
N VAL A 24 1.91 -12.11 11.08
CA VAL A 24 1.43 -13.12 10.13
C VAL A 24 1.05 -12.51 8.78
N ALA A 25 0.33 -11.38 8.80
CA ALA A 25 -0.16 -10.73 7.59
C ALA A 25 0.96 -10.07 6.77
N HIS A 26 1.95 -9.45 7.44
CA HIS A 26 2.95 -8.59 6.82
C HIS A 26 4.39 -9.08 6.98
N GLY A 27 4.64 -10.19 7.67
CA GLY A 27 6.00 -10.71 7.90
C GLY A 27 6.76 -11.02 6.62
N LEU A 28 6.04 -11.34 5.52
CA LEU A 28 6.66 -11.53 4.20
C LEU A 28 7.31 -10.25 3.64
N LEU A 29 6.99 -9.06 4.15
CA LEU A 29 7.72 -7.82 3.82
C LEU A 29 9.19 -7.89 4.24
N LEU A 30 9.52 -8.63 5.31
CA LEU A 30 10.88 -8.70 5.85
C LEU A 30 11.82 -9.52 4.96
N VAL A 31 11.26 -10.48 4.22
CA VAL A 31 12.01 -11.39 3.35
C VAL A 31 11.98 -10.94 1.87
N ASN A 32 11.22 -9.89 1.57
CA ASN A 32 11.10 -9.37 0.21
C ASN A 32 12.23 -8.40 -0.11
N ASP A 33 12.95 -8.69 -1.19
CA ASP A 33 14.03 -7.89 -1.77
C ASP A 33 13.74 -7.39 -3.18
N GLY A 34 12.53 -7.61 -3.67
CA GLY A 34 12.16 -7.20 -5.00
C GLY A 34 12.13 -5.69 -5.10
N ILE A 35 12.68 -5.17 -6.19
CA ILE A 35 12.63 -3.76 -6.54
C ILE A 35 11.49 -3.62 -7.55
N PHE A 36 10.47 -2.84 -7.21
CA PHE A 36 9.24 -2.80 -8.00
C PHE A 36 8.91 -1.38 -8.45
N LEU A 37 8.48 -1.25 -9.70
CA LEU A 37 8.08 0.03 -10.27
C LEU A 37 9.09 1.16 -9.96
N ASP A 38 8.60 2.27 -9.42
CA ASP A 38 9.31 3.51 -9.20
C ASP A 38 10.47 3.32 -8.19
N ASP A 39 10.53 2.19 -7.48
CA ASP A 39 11.68 1.80 -6.65
C ASP A 39 12.95 1.65 -7.48
N TRP A 40 12.85 1.23 -8.76
CA TRP A 40 14.00 1.11 -9.65
C TRP A 40 14.67 2.47 -9.92
N PHE A 41 13.91 3.56 -9.99
CA PHE A 41 14.51 4.89 -10.15
C PHE A 41 15.34 5.27 -8.93
N LEU A 42 14.78 5.06 -7.76
CA LEU A 42 15.44 5.38 -6.51
C LEU A 42 16.66 4.49 -6.30
N TRP A 43 16.51 3.20 -6.60
CA TRP A 43 17.58 2.21 -6.53
C TRP A 43 18.72 2.58 -7.49
N LEU A 44 18.45 2.79 -8.78
CA LEU A 44 19.51 3.10 -9.74
C LEU A 44 20.27 4.40 -9.39
N GLN A 45 19.59 5.45 -8.92
CA GLN A 45 20.26 6.69 -8.52
C GLN A 45 21.22 6.50 -7.34
N ILE A 46 20.85 5.64 -6.39
CA ILE A 46 21.70 5.35 -5.23
C ILE A 46 22.90 4.49 -5.63
N PHE A 47 22.69 3.48 -6.48
CA PHE A 47 23.75 2.55 -6.87
C PHE A 47 24.73 3.14 -7.90
N GLU A 48 24.27 4.07 -8.73
CA GLU A 48 25.13 4.86 -9.64
C GLU A 48 25.84 6.03 -8.93
N ASN A 49 25.64 6.18 -7.60
CA ASN A 49 26.11 7.33 -6.82
C ASN A 49 25.65 8.70 -7.38
N ASP A 50 24.53 8.75 -8.10
CA ASP A 50 23.90 10.00 -8.58
C ASP A 50 23.05 10.65 -7.49
N TRP A 51 23.72 11.06 -6.41
CA TRP A 51 23.08 11.75 -5.28
C TRP A 51 22.48 13.09 -5.70
N ALA A 52 23.08 13.79 -6.66
CA ALA A 52 22.54 15.05 -7.17
C ALA A 52 21.17 14.83 -7.86
N GLY A 53 21.04 13.80 -8.69
CA GLY A 53 19.77 13.42 -9.30
C GLY A 53 18.74 12.96 -8.28
N PHE A 54 19.16 12.20 -7.26
CA PHE A 54 18.32 11.78 -6.15
C PHE A 54 17.77 12.97 -5.35
N GLU A 55 18.63 13.90 -4.93
CA GLU A 55 18.26 15.11 -4.20
C GLU A 55 17.33 15.98 -5.03
N LYS A 56 17.63 16.16 -6.32
CA LYS A 56 16.77 16.90 -7.25
C LYS A 56 15.38 16.28 -7.32
N PHE A 57 15.27 14.96 -7.44
CA PHE A 57 13.98 14.26 -7.50
C PHE A 57 13.12 14.54 -6.25
N TRP A 58 13.68 14.33 -5.05
CA TRP A 58 12.95 14.55 -3.81
C TRP A 58 12.64 16.02 -3.53
N ARG A 59 13.53 16.93 -3.93
CA ARG A 59 13.29 18.37 -3.88
C ARG A 59 12.16 18.78 -4.82
N ASP A 60 12.16 18.30 -6.06
CA ASP A 60 11.14 18.62 -7.05
C ASP A 60 9.77 18.08 -6.61
N LEU A 61 9.70 16.97 -5.85
CA LEU A 61 8.46 16.49 -5.24
C LEU A 61 8.01 17.27 -3.98
N GLY A 62 8.81 18.21 -3.47
CA GLY A 62 8.53 18.92 -2.22
C GLY A 62 8.67 18.04 -0.97
N HIS A 63 9.61 17.09 -1.02
CA HIS A 63 9.87 16.08 0.02
C HIS A 63 11.34 16.06 0.47
N ARG A 64 12.03 17.21 0.41
CA ARG A 64 13.44 17.36 0.78
C ARG A 64 13.80 16.81 2.17
N HIS A 65 12.84 16.83 3.10
CA HIS A 65 13.02 16.31 4.46
C HIS A 65 13.20 14.78 4.52
N LEU A 66 12.85 14.08 3.45
CA LEU A 66 13.06 12.64 3.34
C LEU A 66 14.48 12.27 2.88
N ILE A 67 15.26 13.22 2.34
CA ILE A 67 16.61 12.95 1.84
C ILE A 67 17.51 12.36 2.95
N PRO A 68 17.65 12.97 4.15
CA PRO A 68 18.49 12.42 5.20
C PRO A 68 18.01 11.04 5.69
N PHE A 69 16.70 10.81 5.62
CA PHE A 69 16.11 9.55 6.03
C PHE A 69 16.46 8.43 5.05
N TYR A 70 16.41 8.68 3.74
CA TYR A 70 16.86 7.71 2.75
C TYR A 70 18.38 7.54 2.76
N ASP A 71 19.16 8.61 2.91
CA ASP A 71 20.62 8.53 3.07
C ASP A 71 21.02 7.59 4.22
N LEU A 72 20.42 7.80 5.40
CA LEU A 72 20.64 6.92 6.54
C LEU A 72 20.27 5.46 6.24
N MET A 73 19.13 5.20 5.60
CA MET A 73 18.71 3.83 5.32
C MET A 73 19.61 3.13 4.31
N TYR A 74 20.02 3.83 3.25
CA TYR A 74 20.81 3.27 2.17
C TYR A 74 22.31 3.23 2.46
N SER A 75 22.76 3.88 3.53
CA SER A 75 24.10 3.66 4.11
C SER A 75 24.27 2.25 4.71
N SER A 76 23.17 1.53 4.94
CA SER A 76 23.19 0.17 5.50
C SER A 76 23.10 -0.91 4.43
N SER A 77 23.91 -1.96 4.54
CA SER A 77 23.79 -3.17 3.71
C SER A 77 22.45 -3.90 3.89
N ALA A 78 21.74 -3.62 5.00
CA ALA A 78 20.43 -4.16 5.31
C ALA A 78 19.26 -3.20 4.96
N ALA A 79 19.47 -2.22 4.07
CA ALA A 79 18.48 -1.20 3.73
C ALA A 79 17.08 -1.75 3.42
N LEU A 80 16.98 -2.79 2.57
CA LEU A 80 15.70 -3.37 2.17
C LEU A 80 14.98 -4.05 3.34
N LEU A 81 15.73 -4.78 4.19
CA LEU A 81 15.20 -5.40 5.40
C LEU A 81 14.67 -4.35 6.38
N LEU A 82 15.45 -3.28 6.61
CA LEU A 82 15.04 -2.19 7.50
C LEU A 82 13.77 -1.51 7.00
N GLN A 83 13.65 -1.30 5.69
CA GLN A 83 12.43 -0.74 5.10
C GLN A 83 11.23 -1.68 5.27
N GLY A 84 11.39 -2.98 4.99
CA GLY A 84 10.36 -3.98 5.25
C GLY A 84 9.90 -3.98 6.71
N PHE A 85 10.85 -3.89 7.63
CA PHE A 85 10.60 -3.79 9.07
C PHE A 85 9.81 -2.53 9.45
N LEU A 86 10.24 -1.37 8.99
CA LEU A 86 9.56 -0.10 9.28
C LEU A 86 8.12 -0.10 8.75
N GLN A 87 7.88 -0.66 7.56
CA GLN A 87 6.53 -0.79 7.01
C GLN A 87 5.65 -1.72 7.85
N ALA A 88 6.12 -2.93 8.14
CA ALA A 88 5.38 -3.91 8.94
C ALA A 88 5.10 -3.37 10.36
N ALA A 89 6.10 -2.79 11.02
CA ALA A 89 5.96 -2.17 12.34
C ALA A 89 4.95 -1.01 12.34
N SER A 90 4.93 -0.21 11.27
CA SER A 90 4.00 0.92 11.15
C SER A 90 2.55 0.49 10.93
N LEU A 91 2.33 -0.60 10.18
CA LEU A 91 1.01 -1.20 10.02
C LEU A 91 0.50 -1.80 11.33
N ILE A 92 1.37 -2.48 12.09
CA ILE A 92 1.06 -2.96 13.44
C ILE A 92 0.72 -1.79 14.35
N LEU A 93 1.56 -0.74 14.39
CA LEU A 93 1.35 0.45 15.21
C LEU A 93 0.02 1.14 14.87
N MET A 94 -0.33 1.23 13.58
CA MET A 94 -1.64 1.72 13.14
C MET A 94 -2.76 0.89 13.77
N ALA A 95 -2.73 -0.44 13.65
CA ALA A 95 -3.78 -1.31 14.17
C ALA A 95 -3.93 -1.22 15.70
N LEU A 96 -2.81 -1.20 16.44
CA LEU A 96 -2.82 -1.03 17.89
C LEU A 96 -3.41 0.33 18.28
N SER A 97 -3.04 1.38 17.56
CA SER A 97 -3.57 2.74 17.79
C SER A 97 -5.08 2.79 17.53
N LEU A 98 -5.56 2.18 16.44
CA LEU A 98 -6.99 2.10 16.13
C LEU A 98 -7.77 1.32 17.19
N PHE A 99 -7.23 0.20 17.69
CA PHE A 99 -7.86 -0.54 18.79
C PHE A 99 -8.04 0.34 20.04
N VAL A 100 -7.00 1.09 20.42
CA VAL A 100 -7.06 2.03 21.54
C VAL A 100 -8.10 3.14 21.28
N ILE A 101 -8.12 3.71 20.08
CA ILE A 101 -9.10 4.75 19.71
C ILE A 101 -10.53 4.19 19.78
N HIS A 102 -10.78 3.03 19.19
CA HIS A 102 -12.11 2.41 19.18
C HIS A 102 -12.60 2.04 20.58
N THR A 103 -11.74 1.51 21.45
CA THR A 103 -12.12 1.13 22.82
C THR A 103 -12.25 2.34 23.76
N ARG A 104 -11.30 3.28 23.73
CA ARG A 104 -11.24 4.39 24.69
C ARG A 104 -12.02 5.62 24.26
N THR A 105 -12.17 5.88 22.96
CA THR A 105 -12.85 7.08 22.44
C THR A 105 -14.29 6.77 22.04
N LEU A 106 -14.51 5.67 21.33
CA LEU A 106 -15.84 5.30 20.84
C LEU A 106 -16.59 4.37 21.80
N HIS A 107 -15.93 3.88 22.86
CA HIS A 107 -16.46 2.89 23.79
C HIS A 107 -17.03 1.65 23.07
N LEU A 108 -16.40 1.23 21.97
CA LEU A 108 -16.78 -0.02 21.32
C LEU A 108 -16.44 -1.19 22.24
N PRO A 109 -17.25 -2.27 22.25
CA PRO A 109 -16.86 -3.52 22.87
C PRO A 109 -15.47 -3.95 22.37
N PRO A 110 -14.55 -4.42 23.25
CA PRO A 110 -13.18 -4.74 22.86
C PRO A 110 -13.09 -5.67 21.65
N MET A 111 -13.99 -6.64 21.53
CA MET A 111 -14.04 -7.55 20.39
C MET A 111 -14.41 -6.85 19.07
N ALA A 112 -15.34 -5.89 19.09
CA ALA A 112 -15.71 -5.10 17.91
C ALA A 112 -14.58 -4.14 17.50
N ALA A 113 -13.94 -3.49 18.48
CA ALA A 113 -12.76 -2.68 18.26
C ALA A 113 -11.60 -3.48 17.66
N TRP A 114 -11.40 -4.72 18.15
CA TRP A 114 -10.40 -5.65 17.64
C TRP A 114 -10.69 -6.02 16.19
N PHE A 115 -11.93 -6.41 15.84
CA PHE A 115 -12.27 -6.70 14.45
C PHE A 115 -12.10 -5.50 13.53
N ALA A 116 -12.49 -4.30 13.95
CA ALA A 116 -12.30 -3.09 13.16
C ALA A 116 -10.81 -2.82 12.90
N ALA A 117 -9.95 -2.96 13.92
CA ALA A 117 -8.51 -2.79 13.79
C ALA A 117 -7.86 -3.93 12.96
N ALA A 118 -8.29 -5.17 13.17
CA ALA A 118 -7.78 -6.35 12.46
C ALA A 118 -8.14 -6.31 10.97
N LEU A 119 -9.37 -5.94 10.62
CA LEU A 119 -9.79 -5.79 9.23
C LEU A 119 -9.09 -4.62 8.52
N ALA A 120 -8.83 -3.52 9.25
CA ALA A 120 -7.99 -2.45 8.74
C ALA A 120 -6.58 -2.97 8.49
N LEU A 121 -5.95 -3.65 9.46
CA LEU A 121 -4.61 -4.24 9.36
C LEU A 121 -4.46 -5.19 8.17
N THR A 122 -5.40 -6.13 8.01
CA THR A 122 -5.31 -7.17 6.99
C THR A 122 -5.85 -6.72 5.63
N TYR A 123 -6.08 -5.41 5.43
CA TYR A 123 -6.67 -4.91 4.21
C TYR A 123 -5.89 -5.39 2.97
N PRO A 124 -6.52 -6.11 2.01
CA PRO A 124 -5.80 -6.88 1.01
C PRO A 124 -4.80 -6.06 0.19
N PHE A 125 -5.08 -4.78 -0.05
CA PHE A 125 -4.21 -3.93 -0.87
C PHE A 125 -2.98 -3.38 -0.16
N PHE A 126 -2.78 -3.65 1.14
CA PHE A 126 -1.49 -3.38 1.77
C PHE A 126 -0.35 -4.24 1.22
N TRP A 127 -0.63 -5.21 0.35
CA TRP A 127 0.42 -5.88 -0.42
C TRP A 127 1.31 -4.89 -1.19
N ILE A 128 0.79 -3.72 -1.61
CA ILE A 128 1.58 -2.71 -2.33
C ILE A 128 2.63 -2.02 -1.45
N SER A 129 2.62 -2.25 -0.14
CA SER A 129 3.73 -1.90 0.76
C SER A 129 5.00 -2.70 0.48
N VAL A 130 5.01 -3.64 -0.48
CA VAL A 130 6.30 -4.11 -1.04
C VAL A 130 7.08 -2.99 -1.74
N HIS A 131 6.42 -1.88 -2.09
CA HIS A 131 7.10 -0.74 -2.72
C HIS A 131 7.87 0.08 -1.71
N HIS A 132 9.18 0.00 -1.81
CA HIS A 132 10.16 0.68 -0.98
C HIS A 132 9.99 2.20 -1.01
N LEU A 133 9.70 2.78 -2.18
CA LEU A 133 9.44 4.20 -2.35
C LEU A 133 8.20 4.67 -1.58
N THR A 134 7.25 3.78 -1.28
CA THR A 134 6.02 4.14 -0.55
C THR A 134 6.14 4.02 0.97
N MET A 135 7.26 3.50 1.49
CA MET A 135 7.43 3.26 2.92
C MET A 135 7.15 4.52 3.75
N HIS A 136 7.62 5.69 3.33
CA HIS A 136 7.40 6.94 4.07
C HIS A 136 5.90 7.27 4.25
N TYR A 137 5.03 6.85 3.34
CA TYR A 137 3.58 6.96 3.50
C TYR A 137 3.05 6.02 4.58
N VAL A 138 3.51 4.76 4.59
CA VAL A 138 3.10 3.74 5.56
C VAL A 138 3.57 4.11 6.98
N VAL A 139 4.81 4.58 7.10
CA VAL A 139 5.38 5.09 8.37
C VAL A 139 4.58 6.29 8.86
N SER A 140 4.32 7.26 7.98
CA SER A 140 3.50 8.43 8.33
C SER A 140 2.09 8.03 8.78
N MET A 141 1.48 7.02 8.15
CA MET A 141 0.15 6.54 8.56
C MET A 141 0.16 5.90 9.96
N GLY A 142 1.19 5.12 10.30
CA GLY A 142 1.35 4.56 11.64
C GLY A 142 1.54 5.63 12.71
N LEU A 143 2.46 6.58 12.48
CA LEU A 143 2.70 7.72 13.37
C LEU A 143 1.49 8.63 13.50
N PHE A 144 0.72 8.81 12.42
CA PHE A 144 -0.51 9.59 12.43
C PHE A 144 -1.58 8.98 13.32
N CYS A 145 -1.80 7.66 13.22
CA CYS A 145 -2.76 6.97 14.07
C CYS A 145 -2.31 6.98 15.54
N LEU A 146 -1.01 6.82 15.81
CA LEU A 146 -0.45 6.97 17.15
C LEU A 146 -0.68 8.40 17.69
N GLY A 147 -0.41 9.42 16.87
CA GLY A 147 -0.66 10.82 17.22
C GLY A 147 -2.11 11.06 17.63
N TRP A 148 -3.07 10.49 16.89
CA TRP A 148 -4.50 10.57 17.25
C TRP A 148 -4.86 9.74 18.48
N ALA A 149 -4.28 8.56 18.66
CA ALA A 149 -4.49 7.77 19.87
C ALA A 149 -4.01 8.53 21.11
N LEU A 150 -2.85 9.18 21.03
CA LEU A 150 -2.35 10.06 22.09
C LEU A 150 -3.24 11.30 22.26
N ALA A 151 -3.63 11.97 21.17
CA ALA A 151 -4.49 13.16 21.19
C ALA A 151 -5.87 12.91 21.80
N LEU A 152 -6.41 11.70 21.69
CA LEU A 152 -7.74 11.36 22.24
C LEU A 152 -7.67 10.88 23.70
N ASN A 153 -6.49 10.50 24.16
CA ASN A 153 -6.23 10.02 25.53
C ASN A 153 -5.48 11.03 26.41
N TRP A 154 -4.91 12.11 25.87
CA TRP A 154 -4.13 13.10 26.64
C TRP A 154 -4.91 13.76 27.78
N GLN A 155 -6.23 13.93 27.65
CA GLN A 155 -7.06 14.51 28.71
C GLN A 155 -7.15 13.59 29.93
N ALA A 156 -6.94 12.28 29.76
CA ALA A 156 -6.89 11.32 30.85
C ALA A 156 -5.49 11.19 31.47
N HIS A 157 -4.43 11.53 30.73
CA HIS A 157 -3.04 11.35 31.17
C HIS A 157 -2.20 12.62 30.94
N ARG A 158 -2.01 13.42 32.00
CA ARG A 158 -1.19 14.65 31.98
C ARG A 158 0.28 14.46 31.57
N ALA A 159 0.76 13.21 31.52
CA ALA A 159 2.14 12.88 31.13
C ALA A 159 2.41 13.10 29.63
N VAL A 160 1.39 13.06 28.77
CA VAL A 160 1.57 13.25 27.32
C VAL A 160 1.55 14.74 26.99
N LYS A 161 2.71 15.30 26.62
CA LYS A 161 2.84 16.72 26.28
C LYS A 161 2.25 17.01 24.89
N VAL A 162 1.38 18.02 24.77
CA VAL A 162 0.78 18.51 23.50
C VAL A 162 1.78 18.64 22.34
N PRO A 163 3.01 19.16 22.56
CA PRO A 163 4.01 19.25 21.49
C PRO A 163 4.31 17.91 20.81
N VAL A 164 4.30 16.78 21.53
CA VAL A 164 4.56 15.45 20.95
C VAL A 164 3.44 15.06 19.98
N VAL A 165 2.19 15.27 20.37
CA VAL A 165 1.01 15.00 19.52
C VAL A 165 1.06 15.87 18.26
N VAL A 166 1.28 17.18 18.44
CA VAL A 166 1.39 18.14 17.34
C VAL A 166 2.53 17.77 16.40
N LEU A 167 3.68 17.36 16.94
CA LEU A 167 4.84 16.92 16.15
C LEU A 167 4.52 15.67 15.33
N LEU A 168 3.97 14.62 15.95
CA LEU A 168 3.65 13.37 15.25
C LEU A 168 2.64 13.59 14.13
N LEU A 169 1.54 14.29 14.41
CA LEU A 169 0.51 14.59 13.43
C LEU A 169 1.04 15.53 12.34
N GLY A 170 1.79 16.55 12.74
CA GLY A 170 2.40 17.53 11.84
C GLY A 170 3.37 16.89 10.85
N LEU A 171 4.33 16.11 11.34
CA LEU A 171 5.32 15.41 10.51
C LEU A 171 4.67 14.40 9.55
N SER A 172 3.67 13.67 10.05
CA SER A 172 2.95 12.69 9.23
C SER A 172 2.22 13.37 8.08
N MET A 173 1.47 14.45 8.34
CA MET A 173 0.78 15.22 7.29
C MET A 173 1.73 15.94 6.36
N TYR A 174 2.88 16.42 6.87
CA TYR A 174 3.92 17.04 6.06
C TYR A 174 4.52 16.05 5.06
N THR A 175 4.60 14.77 5.44
CA THR A 175 5.16 13.70 4.61
C THR A 175 4.11 13.11 3.66
N TYR A 176 2.90 12.82 4.14
CA TYR A 176 1.84 12.21 3.33
C TYR A 176 0.64 13.15 3.18
N ASN A 177 0.60 13.92 2.09
CA ASN A 177 -0.35 15.04 1.92
C ASN A 177 -1.82 14.65 1.96
N SER A 178 -2.18 13.45 1.51
CA SER A 178 -3.56 12.96 1.58
C SER A 178 -4.07 12.84 3.03
N LEU A 179 -3.16 12.79 4.01
CA LEU A 179 -3.52 12.89 5.42
C LEU A 179 -4.15 14.23 5.80
N LEU A 180 -3.90 15.33 5.06
CA LEU A 180 -4.50 16.64 5.35
C LEU A 180 -6.03 16.61 5.27
N ALA A 181 -6.58 16.00 4.21
CA ALA A 181 -8.03 15.84 4.08
C ALA A 181 -8.55 14.73 5.02
N PHE A 182 -7.84 13.61 5.07
CA PHE A 182 -8.20 12.47 5.91
C PHE A 182 -8.24 12.79 7.41
N TYR A 183 -7.43 13.76 7.85
CA TYR A 183 -7.40 14.28 9.22
C TYR A 183 -8.77 14.73 9.74
N PHE A 184 -9.58 15.35 8.89
CA PHE A 184 -10.90 15.81 9.29
C PHE A 184 -11.86 14.66 9.60
N GLY A 185 -11.59 13.44 9.11
CA GLY A 185 -12.32 12.24 9.53
C GLY A 185 -12.03 11.86 10.99
N PHE A 186 -10.77 11.95 11.42
CA PHE A 186 -10.43 11.77 12.84
C PHE A 186 -10.91 12.93 13.71
N VAL A 187 -10.95 14.17 13.21
CA VAL A 187 -11.59 15.29 13.92
C VAL A 187 -13.07 14.99 14.15
N ALA A 188 -13.78 14.51 13.13
CA ALA A 188 -15.19 14.11 13.27
C ALA A 188 -15.35 12.95 14.27
N LEU A 189 -14.41 12.00 14.27
CA LEU A 189 -14.36 10.91 15.25
C LEU A 189 -14.10 11.40 16.68
N ALA A 190 -13.20 12.37 16.84
CA ALA A 190 -12.88 13.02 18.11
C ALA A 190 -14.10 13.76 18.66
N TRP A 191 -14.77 14.54 17.81
CA TRP A 191 -16.01 15.22 18.15
C TRP A 191 -17.08 14.22 18.60
N TYR A 192 -17.29 13.14 17.83
CA TYR A 192 -18.22 12.07 18.22
C TYR A 192 -17.83 11.45 19.57
N GLY A 193 -16.55 11.15 19.80
CA GLY A 193 -16.06 10.62 21.07
C GLY A 193 -16.35 11.54 22.27
N VAL A 194 -16.21 12.85 22.09
CA VAL A 194 -16.59 13.85 23.10
C VAL A 194 -18.09 13.77 23.38
N LEU A 195 -18.94 13.67 22.35
CA LEU A 195 -20.39 13.52 22.54
C LEU A 195 -20.76 12.26 23.32
N VAL A 196 -20.09 11.14 23.04
CA VAL A 196 -20.32 9.88 23.77
C VAL A 196 -19.92 10.05 25.23
N ARG A 197 -18.72 10.58 25.52
CA ARG A 197 -18.21 10.77 26.88
C ARG A 197 -19.07 11.72 27.72
N GLU A 198 -19.56 12.79 27.11
CA GLU A 198 -20.38 13.81 27.80
C GLU A 198 -21.88 13.45 27.81
N ASN A 199 -22.28 12.29 27.27
CA ASN A 199 -23.67 11.89 27.09
C ASN A 199 -24.53 12.93 26.31
N ARG A 200 -23.92 13.62 25.34
CA ARG A 200 -24.53 14.68 24.51
C ARG A 200 -24.90 14.21 23.11
N LEU A 201 -25.04 12.91 22.91
CA LEU A 201 -25.35 12.33 21.60
C LEU A 201 -26.68 12.80 21.02
N GLN A 202 -27.63 13.26 21.83
CA GLN A 202 -28.91 13.79 21.33
C GLN A 202 -28.89 15.32 21.13
N ALA A 203 -27.84 16.00 21.60
CA ALA A 203 -27.76 17.45 21.49
C ALA A 203 -27.71 17.90 20.01
N PRO A 204 -28.30 19.06 19.66
CA PRO A 204 -28.19 19.64 18.33
C PRO A 204 -26.73 19.84 17.93
N ILE A 205 -26.39 19.53 16.67
CA ILE A 205 -25.00 19.59 16.16
C ILE A 205 -24.36 20.95 16.43
N ALA A 206 -25.07 22.04 16.12
CA ALA A 206 -24.59 23.42 16.32
C ALA A 206 -24.18 23.71 17.78
N SER A 207 -24.93 23.18 18.76
CA SER A 207 -24.67 23.38 20.20
C SER A 207 -23.43 22.65 20.73
N THR A 208 -22.85 21.76 19.92
CA THR A 208 -21.71 20.91 20.31
C THR A 208 -20.44 21.23 19.53
N LEU A 209 -20.58 21.70 18.28
CA LEU A 209 -19.45 22.03 17.42
C LEU A 209 -18.63 23.21 17.94
N LEU A 210 -19.28 24.31 18.35
CA LEU A 210 -18.55 25.50 18.81
C LEU A 210 -17.73 25.25 20.09
N PRO A 211 -18.28 24.60 21.15
CA PRO A 211 -17.49 24.21 22.31
C PRO A 211 -16.34 23.26 21.96
N PHE A 212 -16.58 22.28 21.09
CA PHE A 212 -15.54 21.37 20.61
C PHE A 212 -14.43 22.15 19.88
N ALA A 213 -14.79 23.06 18.97
CA ALA A 213 -13.84 23.84 18.21
C ALA A 213 -12.98 24.75 19.09
N ARG A 214 -13.57 25.39 20.09
CA ARG A 214 -12.82 26.20 21.07
C ARG A 214 -11.83 25.36 21.88
N ARG A 215 -12.20 24.13 22.25
CA ARG A 215 -11.34 23.23 23.04
C ARG A 215 -10.23 22.58 22.20
N TRP A 216 -10.49 22.32 20.91
CA TRP A 216 -9.60 21.58 20.01
C TRP A 216 -8.94 22.46 18.94
N TRP A 217 -9.01 23.79 19.07
CA TRP A 217 -8.53 24.74 18.06
C TRP A 217 -7.10 24.51 17.58
N PRO A 218 -6.10 24.13 18.43
CA PRO A 218 -4.74 23.92 17.94
C PRO A 218 -4.67 22.74 16.96
N LEU A 219 -5.46 21.70 17.24
CA LEU A 219 -5.56 20.52 16.38
C LEU A 219 -6.40 20.80 15.12
N LEU A 220 -7.41 21.66 15.21
CA LEU A 220 -8.18 22.08 14.03
C LEU A 220 -7.36 22.96 13.07
N ALA A 221 -6.48 23.81 13.60
CA ALA A 221 -5.61 24.65 12.80
C ALA A 221 -4.44 23.88 12.16
N LEU A 222 -4.04 22.74 12.73
CA LEU A 222 -2.83 22.01 12.37
C LEU A 222 -2.71 21.65 10.87
N PRO A 223 -3.73 21.11 10.18
CA PRO A 223 -3.62 20.82 8.74
C PRO A 223 -3.30 22.06 7.90
N PHE A 224 -3.88 23.22 8.26
CA PHE A 224 -3.63 24.48 7.55
C PHE A 224 -2.21 24.99 7.80
N VAL A 225 -1.74 24.91 9.05
CA VAL A 225 -0.35 25.26 9.39
C VAL A 225 0.63 24.38 8.62
N VAL A 226 0.41 23.06 8.61
CA VAL A 226 1.26 22.11 7.86
C VAL A 226 1.22 22.38 6.37
N TYR A 227 0.06 22.69 5.80
CA TYR A 227 -0.07 23.04 4.38
C TYR A 227 0.75 24.29 4.03
N VAL A 228 0.61 25.36 4.82
CA VAL A 228 1.36 26.61 4.62
C VAL A 228 2.86 26.37 4.79
N MET A 229 3.26 25.64 5.83
CA MET A 229 4.66 25.26 6.06
C MET A 229 5.21 24.45 4.88
N LYS A 230 4.44 23.50 4.35
CA LYS A 230 4.88 22.68 3.22
C LYS A 230 5.08 23.52 1.96
N ARG A 231 4.13 24.40 1.62
CA ARG A 231 4.25 25.31 0.46
C ARG A 231 5.42 26.27 0.59
N LYS A 232 5.71 26.78 1.79
CA LYS A 232 6.82 27.74 2.00
C LYS A 232 8.18 27.07 2.11
N MET A 233 8.27 25.95 2.83
CA MET A 233 9.55 25.33 3.15
C MET A 233 9.98 24.33 2.08
N SER A 234 9.05 23.56 1.52
CA SER A 234 9.37 22.53 0.52
C SER A 234 8.47 22.70 -0.71
N PRO A 235 8.53 23.85 -1.42
CA PRO A 235 7.79 24.03 -2.64
C PRO A 235 8.25 22.99 -3.68
N PRO A 236 7.32 22.31 -4.37
CA PRO A 236 7.69 21.40 -5.42
C PRO A 236 8.13 22.17 -6.68
N GLY A 237 8.85 21.49 -7.57
CA GLY A 237 9.49 22.09 -8.74
C GLY A 237 9.42 21.22 -9.98
N GLY A 238 9.87 21.76 -11.11
CA GLY A 238 9.91 21.06 -12.40
C GLY A 238 8.53 20.52 -12.83
N PHE A 239 8.49 19.28 -13.32
CA PHE A 239 7.24 18.59 -13.68
C PHE A 239 6.23 18.45 -12.54
N ASN A 240 6.68 18.61 -11.29
CA ASN A 240 5.87 18.50 -10.10
C ASN A 240 5.48 19.85 -9.50
N GLN A 241 5.68 20.99 -10.18
CA GLN A 241 5.38 22.32 -9.62
C GLN A 241 3.93 22.48 -9.09
N ASN A 242 2.97 21.78 -9.69
CA ASN A 242 1.56 21.77 -9.27
C ASN A 242 1.23 20.64 -8.29
N TYR A 243 2.23 19.88 -7.86
CA TYR A 243 2.07 18.84 -6.86
C TYR A 243 1.66 19.50 -5.52
N ASN A 244 0.68 18.93 -4.83
CA ASN A 244 0.16 19.44 -3.55
C ASN A 244 -0.58 20.79 -3.60
N GLU A 245 -1.02 21.23 -4.78
CA GLU A 245 -1.90 22.38 -4.88
C GLU A 245 -3.32 22.06 -4.35
N LEU A 246 -3.98 23.08 -3.80
CA LEU A 246 -5.39 22.99 -3.45
C LEU A 246 -6.21 23.05 -4.73
N ILE A 247 -6.66 21.89 -5.16
CA ILE A 247 -7.53 21.72 -6.32
C ILE A 247 -8.94 21.50 -5.81
N PHE A 248 -9.83 22.45 -6.09
CA PHE A 248 -11.25 22.32 -5.75
C PHE A 248 -12.00 21.55 -6.84
N PHE A 249 -11.75 21.83 -8.13
CA PHE A 249 -12.34 21.10 -9.26
C PHE A 249 -11.46 21.18 -10.52
N THR A 250 -10.52 20.25 -10.70
CA THR A 250 -9.83 20.10 -12.01
C THR A 250 -10.68 19.39 -13.06
N ARG A 251 -11.79 18.78 -12.63
CA ARG A 251 -12.67 17.95 -13.46
C ARG A 251 -14.13 18.27 -13.17
N PRO A 252 -15.04 18.02 -14.12
CA PRO A 252 -16.48 18.07 -13.87
C PRO A 252 -16.85 17.22 -12.66
N PHE A 253 -17.75 17.72 -11.82
CA PHE A 253 -18.18 17.03 -10.60
C PHE A 253 -18.65 15.58 -10.86
N GLY A 254 -19.35 15.35 -11.97
CA GLY A 254 -19.79 14.03 -12.39
C GLY A 254 -18.64 13.03 -12.60
N GLU A 255 -17.51 13.45 -13.18
CA GLU A 255 -16.33 12.60 -13.34
C GLU A 255 -15.66 12.27 -12.01
N ALA A 256 -15.62 13.25 -11.10
CA ALA A 256 -15.05 13.05 -9.78
C ALA A 256 -15.91 12.08 -8.95
N VAL A 257 -17.24 12.19 -9.03
CA VAL A 257 -18.18 11.21 -8.45
C VAL A 257 -18.03 9.84 -9.09
N GLY A 258 -17.91 9.76 -10.42
CA GLY A 258 -17.66 8.50 -11.13
C GLY A 258 -16.36 7.83 -10.67
N THR A 259 -15.29 8.61 -10.52
CA THR A 259 -14.00 8.13 -10.00
C THR A 259 -14.12 7.67 -8.55
N PHE A 260 -14.83 8.43 -7.71
CA PHE A 260 -15.10 8.07 -6.32
C PHE A 260 -15.84 6.73 -6.21
N LEU A 261 -16.94 6.56 -6.96
CA LEU A 261 -17.74 5.34 -6.97
C LEU A 261 -16.93 4.15 -7.51
N TYR A 262 -16.11 4.37 -8.53
CA TYR A 262 -15.22 3.34 -9.07
C TYR A 262 -14.16 2.90 -8.03
N ILE A 263 -13.53 3.84 -7.33
CA ILE A 263 -12.60 3.54 -6.23
C ILE A 263 -13.33 2.75 -5.14
N MET A 264 -14.50 3.22 -4.70
CA MET A 264 -15.32 2.54 -3.69
C MET A 264 -15.67 1.11 -4.09
N GLN A 265 -16.19 0.91 -5.30
CA GLN A 265 -16.55 -0.41 -5.82
C GLN A 265 -15.33 -1.34 -5.89
N ARG A 266 -14.18 -0.85 -6.37
CA ARG A 266 -12.93 -1.61 -6.45
C ARG A 266 -12.39 -1.99 -5.08
N ASN A 267 -12.56 -1.13 -4.09
CA ASN A 267 -12.00 -1.34 -2.75
C ASN A 267 -12.91 -2.20 -1.86
N LEU A 268 -14.23 -2.05 -1.96
CA LEU A 268 -15.20 -2.87 -1.23
C LEU A 268 -15.43 -4.22 -1.89
N VAL A 269 -15.97 -4.21 -3.11
CA VAL A 269 -16.38 -5.43 -3.83
C VAL A 269 -15.19 -6.08 -4.51
N GLY A 270 -14.30 -5.27 -5.08
CA GLY A 270 -13.11 -5.76 -5.77
C GLY A 270 -12.15 -6.50 -4.84
N ALA A 271 -11.93 -6.03 -3.59
CA ALA A 271 -11.08 -6.72 -2.62
C ALA A 271 -11.60 -8.13 -2.29
N VAL A 272 -12.92 -8.25 -2.04
CA VAL A 272 -13.56 -9.54 -1.76
C VAL A 272 -13.52 -10.45 -2.99
N ARG A 273 -13.89 -9.93 -4.17
CA ARG A 273 -13.88 -10.71 -5.43
C ARG A 273 -12.49 -11.18 -5.80
N GLU A 274 -11.47 -10.34 -5.62
CA GLU A 274 -10.08 -10.67 -5.88
C GLU A 274 -9.62 -11.79 -4.96
N THR A 275 -9.90 -11.65 -3.67
CA THR A 275 -9.58 -12.67 -2.67
C THR A 275 -10.26 -14.00 -3.00
N ILE A 276 -11.56 -14.01 -3.32
CA ILE A 276 -12.28 -15.22 -3.75
C ILE A 276 -11.65 -15.82 -5.01
N ARG A 277 -11.23 -14.98 -5.98
CA ARG A 277 -10.56 -15.45 -7.19
C ARG A 277 -9.25 -16.15 -6.87
N ILE A 278 -8.44 -15.58 -5.97
CA ILE A 278 -7.21 -16.19 -5.47
C ILE A 278 -7.53 -17.55 -4.85
N PHE A 279 -8.55 -17.63 -3.99
CA PHE A 279 -8.93 -18.88 -3.34
C PHE A 279 -9.33 -19.98 -4.34
N ARG A 280 -9.95 -19.63 -5.47
CA ARG A 280 -10.30 -20.57 -6.54
C ARG A 280 -9.10 -21.12 -7.30
N GLN A 281 -7.93 -20.48 -7.22
CA GLN A 281 -6.70 -20.97 -7.86
C GLN A 281 -5.96 -22.01 -7.01
N PHE A 282 -6.31 -22.15 -5.73
CA PHE A 282 -5.69 -23.14 -4.88
C PHE A 282 -6.28 -24.55 -5.11
N PRO A 283 -5.47 -25.61 -4.90
CA PRO A 283 -5.95 -26.99 -4.88
C PRO A 283 -7.13 -27.20 -3.91
N GLY A 284 -8.00 -28.18 -4.22
CA GLY A 284 -9.22 -28.46 -3.45
C GLY A 284 -9.02 -28.66 -1.94
N TRP A 285 -7.85 -29.13 -1.50
CA TRP A 285 -7.55 -29.31 -0.07
C TRP A 285 -7.48 -28.00 0.72
N TYR A 286 -7.15 -26.86 0.08
CA TYR A 286 -7.20 -25.56 0.75
C TYR A 286 -8.64 -25.18 1.14
N TRP A 287 -9.62 -25.57 0.33
CA TRP A 287 -11.04 -25.38 0.65
C TRP A 287 -11.47 -26.26 1.82
N LEU A 288 -10.92 -27.48 1.93
CA LEU A 288 -11.14 -28.33 3.09
C LEU A 288 -10.55 -27.70 4.36
N VAL A 289 -9.31 -27.22 4.32
CA VAL A 289 -8.69 -26.51 5.45
C VAL A 289 -9.49 -25.27 5.83
N PHE A 290 -9.88 -24.45 4.85
CA PHE A 290 -10.72 -23.29 5.09
C PHE A 290 -12.08 -23.68 5.70
N ALA A 291 -12.73 -24.73 5.19
CA ALA A 291 -13.99 -25.22 5.74
C ALA A 291 -13.83 -25.72 7.18
N LEU A 292 -12.74 -26.42 7.51
CA LEU A 292 -12.43 -26.87 8.87
C LEU A 292 -12.17 -25.68 9.81
N VAL A 293 -11.41 -24.68 9.36
CA VAL A 293 -11.18 -23.44 10.12
C VAL A 293 -12.51 -22.72 10.35
N MET A 294 -13.34 -22.58 9.31
CA MET A 294 -14.65 -21.94 9.41
C MET A 294 -15.62 -22.73 10.31
N TRP A 295 -15.57 -24.06 10.29
CA TRP A 295 -16.32 -24.90 11.21
C TRP A 295 -15.87 -24.70 12.67
N GLY A 296 -14.56 -24.64 12.92
CA GLY A 296 -13.98 -24.26 14.20
C GLY A 296 -14.43 -22.87 14.67
N VAL A 297 -14.44 -21.89 13.78
CA VAL A 297 -14.95 -20.53 14.03
C VAL A 297 -16.44 -20.57 14.40
N VAL A 298 -17.27 -21.24 13.61
CA VAL A 298 -18.72 -21.35 13.87
C VAL A 298 -18.99 -22.04 15.21
N THR A 299 -18.30 -23.14 15.50
CA THR A 299 -18.47 -23.86 16.77
C THR A 299 -18.04 -23.02 17.97
N LEU A 300 -16.92 -22.30 17.87
CA LEU A 300 -16.46 -21.38 18.90
C LEU A 300 -17.47 -20.25 19.15
N TRP A 301 -18.02 -19.65 18.10
CA TRP A 301 -19.03 -18.61 18.23
C TRP A 301 -20.37 -19.12 18.75
N LYS A 302 -20.78 -20.34 18.37
CA LYS A 302 -21.96 -21.00 18.94
C LYS A 302 -21.79 -21.24 20.44
N ARG A 303 -20.62 -21.70 20.88
CA ARG A 303 -20.31 -21.92 22.31
C ARG A 303 -20.33 -20.63 23.14
N ARG A 304 -19.94 -19.50 22.54
CA ARG A 304 -20.00 -18.18 23.21
C ARG A 304 -21.43 -17.61 23.36
N GLY A 305 -22.44 -18.23 22.75
CA GLY A 305 -23.85 -17.95 22.99
C GLY A 305 -24.25 -16.46 22.88
N ALA A 306 -25.09 -15.97 23.79
CA ALA A 306 -25.60 -14.61 23.82
C ALA A 306 -24.56 -13.53 24.18
N GLU A 307 -23.40 -13.91 24.74
CA GLU A 307 -22.28 -12.97 24.98
C GLU A 307 -21.68 -12.47 23.66
N ALA A 308 -21.69 -13.31 22.62
CA ALA A 308 -21.35 -12.91 21.25
C ALA A 308 -22.29 -11.82 20.71
N ASN A 309 -23.55 -11.81 21.15
CA ASN A 309 -24.53 -10.77 20.82
C ASN A 309 -24.42 -9.53 21.70
N ARG A 310 -23.98 -9.62 22.96
CA ARG A 310 -23.68 -8.42 23.78
C ARG A 310 -22.40 -7.70 23.33
N ALA A 311 -21.55 -8.35 22.54
CA ALA A 311 -20.48 -7.71 21.79
C ALA A 311 -20.99 -6.93 20.56
N THR A 312 -22.29 -7.00 20.23
CA THR A 312 -22.88 -6.12 19.21
C THR A 312 -22.99 -4.70 19.74
N LEU A 313 -22.69 -3.75 18.85
CA LEU A 313 -22.71 -2.32 19.12
C LEU A 313 -24.02 -1.89 19.81
N PRO A 314 -23.98 -0.94 20.77
CA PRO A 314 -25.17 -0.45 21.46
C PRO A 314 -26.33 -0.18 20.49
N SER A 315 -27.53 -0.67 20.80
CA SER A 315 -28.71 -0.46 19.95
C SER A 315 -29.23 0.97 20.04
N GLY A 316 -29.58 1.56 18.88
CA GLY A 316 -30.24 2.87 18.79
C GLY A 316 -29.50 3.89 17.91
N TRP A 317 -29.80 5.16 18.15
CA TRP A 317 -29.33 6.36 17.45
C TRP A 317 -27.79 6.54 17.45
N LEU A 318 -27.13 5.90 18.42
CA LEU A 318 -25.68 5.84 18.58
C LEU A 318 -24.98 5.29 17.32
N ASN A 319 -25.62 4.30 16.66
CA ASN A 319 -25.13 3.72 15.42
C ASN A 319 -25.30 4.64 14.22
N THR A 320 -26.37 5.43 14.15
CA THR A 320 -26.64 6.31 12.99
C THR A 320 -25.61 7.44 12.90
N ARG A 321 -25.37 8.17 14.00
CA ARG A 321 -24.36 9.25 14.02
C ARG A 321 -22.95 8.71 13.74
N LEU A 322 -22.59 7.57 14.35
CA LEU A 322 -21.29 6.94 14.09
C LEU A 322 -21.16 6.52 12.62
N THR A 323 -22.21 5.94 12.03
CA THR A 323 -22.23 5.55 10.62
C THR A 323 -22.01 6.77 9.70
N ILE A 324 -22.64 7.91 9.99
CA ILE A 324 -22.42 9.16 9.24
C ILE A 324 -20.97 9.63 9.38
N VAL A 325 -20.42 9.66 10.60
CA VAL A 325 -19.01 10.05 10.83
C VAL A 325 -18.05 9.14 10.07
N VAL A 326 -18.29 7.84 10.09
CA VAL A 326 -17.48 6.86 9.36
C VAL A 326 -17.64 7.02 7.83
N ALA A 327 -18.84 7.32 7.33
CA ALA A 327 -19.07 7.59 5.91
C ALA A 327 -18.37 8.88 5.44
N VAL A 328 -18.39 9.95 6.26
CA VAL A 328 -17.61 11.17 6.01
C VAL A 328 -16.12 10.85 6.00
N TRP A 329 -15.64 10.08 6.97
CA TRP A 329 -14.23 9.70 7.05
C TRP A 329 -13.77 8.87 5.85
N LEU A 330 -14.58 7.88 5.45
CA LEU A 330 -14.35 7.11 4.23
C LEU A 330 -14.32 8.01 3.00
N THR A 331 -15.21 8.99 2.93
CA THR A 331 -15.25 9.95 1.82
C THR A 331 -13.94 10.76 1.74
N LEU A 332 -13.49 11.30 2.88
CA LEU A 332 -12.25 12.07 2.99
C LEU A 332 -10.98 11.25 2.68
N SER A 333 -11.03 9.93 2.80
CA SER A 333 -9.92 9.05 2.40
C SER A 333 -9.74 8.92 0.88
N ILE A 334 -10.78 9.25 0.10
CA ILE A 334 -10.83 9.07 -1.37
C ILE A 334 -10.79 10.40 -2.11
N VAL A 335 -11.46 11.42 -1.57
CA VAL A 335 -11.63 12.74 -2.22
C VAL A 335 -10.34 13.32 -2.80
N PRO A 336 -9.18 13.32 -2.10
CA PRO A 336 -7.94 13.86 -2.65
C PRO A 336 -7.51 13.23 -3.97
N TYR A 337 -7.87 11.95 -4.19
CA TYR A 337 -7.52 11.21 -5.40
C TYR A 337 -8.60 11.31 -6.47
N ALA A 338 -9.87 11.26 -6.06
CA ALA A 338 -10.99 11.40 -6.98
C ALA A 338 -11.03 12.78 -7.66
N MET A 339 -10.74 13.87 -6.93
CA MET A 339 -10.77 15.23 -7.47
C MET A 339 -9.72 15.48 -8.55
N VAL A 340 -8.54 14.86 -8.40
CA VAL A 340 -7.45 14.95 -9.40
C VAL A 340 -7.50 13.82 -10.43
N GLY A 341 -8.53 12.96 -10.36
CA GLY A 341 -8.74 11.85 -11.28
C GLY A 341 -7.72 10.71 -11.20
N LYS A 342 -7.03 10.60 -10.05
CA LYS A 342 -6.15 9.46 -9.74
C LYS A 342 -7.01 8.29 -9.28
N GLY A 343 -7.49 7.49 -10.23
CA GLY A 343 -8.25 6.26 -9.99
C GLY A 343 -7.38 5.01 -9.90
N VAL A 344 -8.01 3.88 -9.54
CA VAL A 344 -7.38 2.54 -9.56
C VAL A 344 -7.47 1.94 -10.96
N TYR A 345 -6.73 2.51 -11.92
CA TYR A 345 -6.72 2.03 -13.31
C TYR A 345 -5.83 0.80 -13.53
N SER A 346 -4.90 0.53 -12.61
CA SER A 346 -4.04 -0.65 -12.56
C SER A 346 -3.98 -1.22 -11.14
N GLU A 347 -3.46 -2.44 -10.95
CA GLU A 347 -3.23 -3.01 -9.61
C GLU A 347 -2.33 -2.08 -8.76
N TRP A 348 -1.45 -1.32 -9.40
CA TRP A 348 -0.59 -0.35 -8.71
C TRP A 348 -1.29 0.93 -8.27
N GLY A 349 -2.48 1.21 -8.80
CA GLY A 349 -3.30 2.35 -8.39
C GLY A 349 -3.82 2.23 -6.96
N TYR A 350 -3.77 1.03 -6.35
CA TYR A 350 -4.18 0.82 -4.95
C TYR A 350 -3.29 1.56 -3.93
N ARG A 351 -2.12 2.08 -4.33
CA ARG A 351 -1.32 2.99 -3.47
C ARG A 351 -2.08 4.26 -3.08
N HIS A 352 -3.09 4.63 -3.87
CA HIS A 352 -3.98 5.76 -3.59
C HIS A 352 -5.13 5.41 -2.64
N THR A 353 -5.19 4.18 -2.11
CA THR A 353 -6.31 3.73 -1.28
C THR A 353 -5.88 3.19 0.08
N PHE A 354 -4.61 3.37 0.46
CA PHE A 354 -4.09 2.99 1.78
C PHE A 354 -4.95 3.53 2.92
N LEU A 355 -5.33 4.80 2.85
CA LEU A 355 -6.12 5.47 3.88
C LEU A 355 -7.56 4.93 3.99
N MET A 356 -8.07 4.23 2.98
CA MET A 356 -9.42 3.65 3.04
C MET A 356 -9.51 2.48 4.02
N SER A 357 -8.42 1.72 4.20
CA SER A 357 -8.37 0.55 5.09
C SER A 357 -8.91 0.85 6.49
N ILE A 358 -8.56 2.04 7.00
CA ILE A 358 -8.86 2.49 8.36
C ILE A 358 -10.39 2.65 8.58
N PRO A 359 -11.10 3.57 7.89
CA PRO A 359 -12.55 3.68 8.03
C PRO A 359 -13.28 2.41 7.57
N LEU A 360 -12.76 1.69 6.56
CA LEU A 360 -13.39 0.46 6.06
C LEU A 360 -13.45 -0.65 7.10
N GLY A 361 -12.42 -0.82 7.93
CA GLY A 361 -12.43 -1.79 9.03
C GLY A 361 -13.62 -1.57 9.97
N LEU A 362 -13.88 -0.31 10.34
CA LEU A 362 -15.03 0.06 11.16
C LEU A 362 -16.36 -0.02 10.40
N CYS A 363 -16.39 0.35 9.11
CA CYS A 363 -17.57 0.16 8.25
C CYS A 363 -18.06 -1.29 8.25
N TRP A 364 -17.16 -2.27 8.07
CA TRP A 364 -17.53 -3.68 8.02
C TRP A 364 -18.15 -4.16 9.33
N VAL A 365 -17.59 -3.75 10.47
CA VAL A 365 -18.16 -4.03 11.78
C VAL A 365 -19.55 -3.41 11.93
N LEU A 366 -19.74 -2.15 11.54
CA LEU A 366 -21.03 -1.45 11.61
C LEU A 366 -22.09 -2.11 10.72
N ILE A 367 -21.75 -2.45 9.47
CA ILE A 367 -22.66 -3.08 8.51
C ILE A 367 -23.09 -4.46 9.03
N LEU A 368 -22.14 -5.31 9.43
CA LEU A 368 -22.45 -6.67 9.86
C LEU A 368 -23.13 -6.75 11.23
N ALA A 369 -22.90 -5.76 12.09
CA ALA A 369 -23.61 -5.65 13.37
C ALA A 369 -25.04 -5.10 13.22
N THR A 370 -25.33 -4.35 12.15
CA THR A 370 -26.67 -3.81 11.88
C THR A 370 -27.53 -4.76 11.04
N LEU A 371 -26.93 -5.62 10.22
CA LEU A 371 -27.64 -6.54 9.33
C LEU A 371 -28.68 -7.46 10.03
N PRO A 372 -28.43 -8.07 11.20
CA PRO A 372 -29.43 -8.89 11.89
C PRO A 372 -30.72 -8.14 12.28
N ARG A 373 -30.67 -6.80 12.37
CA ARG A 373 -31.86 -5.97 12.63
C ARG A 373 -32.79 -5.91 11.43
N PHE A 374 -32.24 -5.95 10.22
CA PHE A 374 -32.99 -5.95 8.97
C PHE A 374 -33.36 -7.37 8.51
N LEU A 375 -32.57 -8.37 8.92
CA LEU A 375 -32.74 -9.78 8.59
C LEU A 375 -32.85 -10.61 9.89
N PRO A 376 -33.99 -10.58 10.60
CA PRO A 376 -34.14 -11.20 11.93
C PRO A 376 -34.02 -12.74 11.91
N LYS A 377 -34.09 -13.37 10.73
CA LYS A 377 -33.88 -14.82 10.56
C LYS A 377 -32.41 -15.24 10.66
N LEU A 378 -31.46 -14.30 10.71
CA LEU A 378 -30.04 -14.62 10.83
C LEU A 378 -29.72 -15.23 12.20
N PRO A 379 -28.83 -16.24 12.28
CA PRO A 379 -28.47 -16.84 13.54
C PRO A 379 -27.71 -15.84 14.44
N PRO A 380 -27.80 -15.97 15.77
CA PRO A 380 -27.19 -15.02 16.72
C PRO A 380 -25.66 -14.92 16.61
N HIS A 381 -25.00 -15.95 16.06
CA HIS A 381 -23.54 -15.95 15.85
C HIS A 381 -23.13 -15.41 14.47
N PHE A 382 -24.08 -14.96 13.63
CA PHE A 382 -23.83 -14.56 12.25
C PHE A 382 -22.74 -13.48 12.13
N THR A 383 -22.85 -12.38 12.88
CA THR A 383 -21.91 -11.25 12.78
C THR A 383 -20.48 -11.68 13.10
N GLY A 384 -20.28 -12.45 14.18
CA GLY A 384 -18.97 -12.95 14.57
C GLY A 384 -18.36 -13.88 13.52
N VAL A 385 -19.16 -14.80 12.96
CA VAL A 385 -18.73 -15.70 11.89
C VAL A 385 -18.39 -14.94 10.62
N ALA A 386 -19.23 -13.98 10.21
CA ALA A 386 -18.99 -13.17 9.02
C ALA A 386 -17.72 -12.32 9.14
N LEU A 387 -17.51 -11.64 10.28
CA LEU A 387 -16.29 -10.86 10.53
C LEU A 387 -15.04 -11.75 10.53
N SER A 388 -15.12 -12.93 11.14
CA SER A 388 -14.02 -13.90 11.14
C SER A 388 -13.72 -14.40 9.72
N ALA A 389 -14.75 -14.65 8.92
CA ALA A 389 -14.59 -15.06 7.52
C ALA A 389 -13.89 -13.96 6.69
N PHE A 390 -14.34 -12.70 6.81
CA PHE A 390 -13.67 -11.57 6.15
C PHE A 390 -12.22 -11.42 6.58
N LEU A 391 -11.95 -11.56 7.88
CA LEU A 391 -10.60 -11.46 8.41
C LEU A 391 -9.67 -12.55 7.85
N ILE A 392 -10.12 -13.81 7.85
CA ILE A 392 -9.36 -14.93 7.29
C ILE A 392 -9.13 -14.71 5.78
N LEU A 393 -10.19 -14.36 5.04
CA LEU A 393 -10.11 -14.09 3.61
C LEU A 393 -9.07 -13.00 3.33
N PHE A 394 -9.18 -11.85 4.01
CA PHE A 394 -8.29 -10.72 3.81
C PHE A 394 -6.82 -11.04 4.19
N THR A 395 -6.61 -11.74 5.31
CA THR A 395 -5.29 -12.21 5.75
C THR A 395 -4.65 -13.16 4.72
N CYS A 396 -5.39 -14.16 4.26
CA CYS A 396 -4.89 -15.07 3.23
C CYS A 396 -4.65 -14.35 1.90
N GLY A 397 -5.53 -13.40 1.53
CA GLY A 397 -5.40 -12.60 0.32
C GLY A 397 -4.13 -11.76 0.31
N ILE A 398 -3.81 -11.09 1.42
CA ILE A 398 -2.58 -10.29 1.53
C ILE A 398 -1.33 -11.17 1.54
N ILE A 399 -1.32 -12.29 2.28
CA ILE A 399 -0.21 -13.25 2.29
C ILE A 399 0.06 -13.78 0.88
N TYR A 400 -0.99 -14.18 0.16
CA TYR A 400 -0.85 -14.62 -1.22
C TYR A 400 -0.26 -13.53 -2.13
N LYS A 401 -0.74 -12.28 -2.01
CA LYS A 401 -0.21 -11.18 -2.82
C LYS A 401 1.25 -10.87 -2.46
N TYR A 402 1.66 -10.93 -1.20
CA TYR A 402 3.07 -10.83 -0.82
C TYR A 402 3.91 -11.97 -1.42
N ASN A 403 3.43 -13.20 -1.33
CA ASN A 403 4.11 -14.34 -1.95
C ASN A 403 4.21 -14.19 -3.47
N ARG A 404 3.19 -13.64 -4.13
CA ARG A 404 3.25 -13.32 -5.56
C ARG A 404 4.35 -12.29 -5.87
N MET A 405 4.57 -11.32 -4.98
CA MET A 405 5.66 -10.37 -5.13
C MET A 405 7.03 -11.02 -4.90
N LEU A 406 7.13 -12.01 -4.01
CA LEU A 406 8.34 -12.83 -3.87
C LEU A 406 8.61 -13.69 -5.12
N VAL A 407 7.57 -14.29 -5.71
CA VAL A 407 7.66 -14.99 -7.00
C VAL A 407 8.16 -14.05 -8.08
N ARG A 408 7.63 -12.81 -8.13
CA ARG A 408 8.12 -11.79 -9.05
C ARG A 408 9.59 -11.44 -8.79
N SER A 409 10.00 -11.24 -7.53
CA SER A 409 11.40 -11.01 -7.19
C SER A 409 12.31 -12.13 -7.71
N ALA A 410 11.94 -13.39 -7.48
CA ALA A 410 12.69 -14.54 -7.99
C ALA A 410 12.80 -14.54 -9.53
N VAL A 411 11.74 -14.14 -10.24
CA VAL A 411 11.74 -13.99 -11.70
C VAL A 411 12.63 -12.83 -12.15
N ASP A 412 12.64 -11.70 -11.43
CA ASP A 412 13.50 -10.55 -11.73
C ASP A 412 14.98 -10.94 -11.57
N HIS A 413 15.31 -11.62 -10.47
CA HIS A 413 16.66 -12.14 -10.22
C HIS A 413 17.07 -13.20 -11.26
N ALA A 414 16.18 -14.14 -11.61
CA ALA A 414 16.47 -15.12 -12.66
C ALA A 414 16.62 -14.46 -14.05
N THR A 415 15.90 -13.38 -14.33
CA THR A 415 16.06 -12.57 -15.54
C THR A 415 17.44 -11.95 -15.60
N ILE A 416 17.90 -11.34 -14.51
CA ILE A 416 19.25 -10.75 -14.41
C ILE A 416 20.32 -11.82 -14.62
N GLU A 417 20.21 -12.97 -13.93
CA GLU A 417 21.19 -14.05 -14.06
C GLU A 417 21.19 -14.68 -15.47
N SER A 418 20.03 -14.86 -16.09
CA SER A 418 19.94 -15.35 -17.47
C SER A 418 20.49 -14.35 -18.49
N LEU A 419 20.41 -13.04 -18.22
CA LEU A 419 21.01 -12.00 -19.05
C LEU A 419 22.54 -12.00 -18.91
N LYS A 420 23.08 -12.11 -17.69
CA LYS A 420 24.53 -12.20 -17.44
C LYS A 420 25.21 -13.35 -18.17
N ALA A 421 24.47 -14.44 -18.40
CA ALA A 421 24.96 -15.60 -19.14
C ALA A 421 25.01 -15.39 -20.67
N GLN A 422 24.57 -14.24 -21.18
CA GLN A 422 24.52 -13.91 -22.60
C GLN A 422 25.38 -12.68 -22.91
N PRO A 423 25.92 -12.54 -24.13
CA PRO A 423 26.59 -11.31 -24.53
C PRO A 423 25.59 -10.15 -24.55
N PRO A 424 25.99 -8.94 -24.10
CA PRO A 424 25.12 -7.78 -24.18
C PRO A 424 24.75 -7.46 -25.63
N PRO A 425 23.51 -7.01 -25.91
CA PRO A 425 23.16 -6.51 -27.23
C PRO A 425 24.02 -5.29 -27.62
N THR A 426 24.11 -4.96 -28.91
CA THR A 426 24.79 -3.74 -29.36
C THR A 426 24.19 -2.49 -28.69
N ALA A 427 25.03 -1.56 -28.24
CA ALA A 427 24.61 -0.30 -27.65
C ALA A 427 23.69 0.49 -28.60
N GLY A 428 22.60 1.04 -28.07
CA GLY A 428 21.56 1.74 -28.83
C GLY A 428 20.45 0.86 -29.36
N THR A 429 20.50 -0.46 -29.14
CA THR A 429 19.43 -1.38 -29.59
C THR A 429 18.11 -1.11 -28.87
N LEU A 430 17.00 -1.12 -29.63
CA LEU A 430 15.64 -1.15 -29.10
C LEU A 430 15.26 -2.58 -28.68
N LEU A 431 14.90 -2.79 -27.42
CA LEU A 431 14.54 -4.09 -26.85
C LEU A 431 13.05 -4.14 -26.55
N PHE A 432 12.28 -4.83 -27.38
CA PHE A 432 10.86 -5.08 -27.19
C PHE A 432 10.68 -6.24 -26.23
N PHE A 433 10.16 -5.98 -25.04
CA PHE A 433 10.08 -6.99 -24.00
C PHE A 433 8.77 -7.79 -24.07
N GLU A 434 8.89 -9.12 -24.08
CA GLU A 434 7.77 -10.05 -23.98
C GLU A 434 7.92 -10.95 -22.76
N THR A 435 6.84 -11.11 -22.00
CA THR A 435 6.77 -12.09 -20.94
C THR A 435 5.39 -12.74 -20.90
N PRO A 436 5.30 -14.08 -21.00
CA PRO A 436 4.07 -14.82 -20.80
C PRO A 436 3.73 -14.99 -19.31
N LEU A 437 4.67 -14.66 -18.41
CA LEU A 437 4.58 -14.94 -16.97
C LEU A 437 3.59 -14.03 -16.24
N TYR A 438 3.27 -12.88 -16.82
CA TYR A 438 2.41 -11.89 -16.19
C TYR A 438 1.14 -11.61 -17.00
N THR A 439 0.05 -11.35 -16.28
CA THR A 439 -1.21 -10.93 -16.92
C THR A 439 -1.02 -9.61 -17.68
N ARG A 440 -1.96 -9.24 -18.55
CA ARG A 440 -1.95 -7.95 -19.26
C ARG A 440 -1.79 -6.72 -18.35
N ARG A 441 -1.97 -6.85 -17.03
CA ARG A 441 -1.95 -5.74 -16.05
C ARG A 441 -0.64 -5.61 -15.26
N ASP A 442 0.21 -6.64 -15.24
CA ASP A 442 1.44 -6.70 -14.43
C ASP A 442 2.69 -6.69 -15.32
N VAL A 443 2.80 -5.70 -16.19
CA VAL A 443 3.91 -5.60 -17.12
C VAL A 443 5.03 -4.75 -16.54
N TYR A 444 6.28 -5.14 -16.76
CA TYR A 444 7.43 -4.31 -16.41
C TYR A 444 7.34 -2.96 -17.11
N ARG A 445 7.60 -1.90 -16.36
CA ARG A 445 7.81 -0.57 -16.92
C ARG A 445 9.20 -0.50 -17.54
N ARG A 446 9.39 0.44 -18.46
CA ARG A 446 10.66 0.61 -19.20
C ARG A 446 11.86 0.74 -18.26
N TYR A 447 11.74 1.52 -17.20
CA TYR A 447 12.79 1.72 -16.21
C TYR A 447 13.11 0.47 -15.38
N GLU A 448 12.16 -0.45 -15.17
CA GLU A 448 12.42 -1.72 -14.46
C GLU A 448 13.29 -2.62 -15.33
N LEU A 449 12.96 -2.68 -16.63
CA LEU A 449 13.74 -3.41 -17.61
C LEU A 449 15.14 -2.83 -17.76
N SER A 450 15.26 -1.50 -17.87
CA SER A 450 16.55 -0.81 -17.90
C SER A 450 17.38 -1.12 -16.66
N GLY A 451 16.75 -1.13 -15.48
CA GLY A 451 17.43 -1.49 -14.23
C GLY A 451 17.92 -2.94 -14.18
N MET A 452 17.13 -3.88 -14.68
CA MET A 452 17.56 -5.28 -14.81
C MET A 452 18.70 -5.45 -15.82
N LEU A 453 18.66 -4.74 -16.96
CA LEU A 453 19.75 -4.75 -17.95
C LEU A 453 21.03 -4.15 -17.37
N TYR A 454 20.93 -3.07 -16.61
CA TYR A 454 22.05 -2.48 -15.89
C TYR A 454 22.66 -3.46 -14.89
N ARG A 455 21.83 -4.14 -14.09
CA ARG A 455 22.28 -5.17 -13.15
C ARG A 455 22.96 -6.35 -13.82
N ALA A 456 22.59 -6.66 -15.06
CA ALA A 456 23.17 -7.76 -15.82
C ALA A 456 24.48 -7.37 -16.51
N TYR A 457 24.54 -6.20 -17.14
CA TYR A 457 25.64 -5.83 -18.04
C TYR A 457 26.51 -4.67 -17.53
N GLY A 458 26.14 -4.02 -16.43
CA GLY A 458 26.88 -2.92 -15.82
C GLY A 458 26.72 -1.56 -16.52
N GLU A 459 25.84 -1.46 -17.52
CA GLU A 459 25.68 -0.25 -18.34
C GLU A 459 24.20 -0.02 -18.73
N LEU A 460 23.82 1.21 -19.05
CA LEU A 460 22.46 1.58 -19.46
C LEU A 460 22.46 2.06 -20.92
N LYS A 461 22.85 1.13 -21.82
CA LYS A 461 23.06 1.42 -23.25
C LYS A 461 21.91 0.96 -24.16
N TRP A 462 20.79 0.49 -23.63
CA TRP A 462 19.69 -0.07 -24.42
C TRP A 462 18.36 0.62 -24.16
N TYR A 463 17.46 0.51 -25.13
CA TYR A 463 16.15 1.13 -25.07
C TYR A 463 15.09 0.06 -24.84
N ALA A 464 14.71 -0.13 -23.58
CA ALA A 464 13.60 -1.00 -23.24
C ALA A 464 12.28 -0.39 -23.76
N VAL A 465 11.66 -1.06 -24.74
CA VAL A 465 10.38 -0.67 -25.32
C VAL A 465 9.29 -1.56 -24.76
N HIS A 466 8.40 -0.94 -24.00
CA HIS A 466 7.14 -1.54 -23.61
C HIS A 466 6.09 -1.24 -24.68
N ASP A 467 6.02 -2.08 -25.71
CA ASP A 467 4.91 -2.11 -26.68
C ASP A 467 4.55 -3.57 -27.03
N ARG A 468 3.25 -3.85 -27.00
CA ARG A 468 2.67 -5.17 -27.29
C ARG A 468 2.06 -5.24 -28.69
N ASN A 469 2.00 -4.12 -29.41
CA ASN A 469 1.42 -4.01 -30.74
C ASN A 469 2.41 -4.40 -31.84
N ALA A 470 1.92 -4.43 -33.08
CA ALA A 470 2.66 -4.87 -34.26
C ALA A 470 4.04 -4.19 -34.37
N ARG A 471 5.08 -5.02 -34.47
CA ARG A 471 6.49 -4.62 -34.62
C ARG A 471 6.82 -4.36 -36.08
N THR A 472 6.04 -3.49 -36.71
CA THR A 472 6.31 -3.09 -38.08
C THR A 472 7.53 -2.18 -38.10
N GLU A 473 8.21 -2.12 -39.25
CA GLU A 473 9.35 -1.24 -39.47
C GLU A 473 9.00 0.23 -39.14
N ALA A 474 7.84 0.71 -39.57
CA ALA A 474 7.34 2.05 -39.26
C ALA A 474 7.22 2.33 -37.75
N HIS A 475 6.83 1.32 -36.95
CA HIS A 475 6.75 1.47 -35.49
C HIS A 475 8.14 1.56 -34.86
N ILE A 476 9.09 0.75 -35.35
CA ILE A 476 10.48 0.78 -34.90
C ILE A 476 11.10 2.16 -35.23
N GLU A 477 10.91 2.66 -36.45
CA GLU A 477 11.36 3.99 -36.87
C GLU A 477 10.78 5.11 -36.00
N GLN A 478 9.50 5.02 -35.62
CA GLN A 478 8.88 5.98 -34.71
C GLN A 478 9.60 6.02 -33.35
N PHE A 479 9.91 4.86 -32.76
CA PHE A 479 10.64 4.79 -31.49
C PHE A 479 12.09 5.30 -31.62
N ILE A 480 12.75 5.01 -32.74
CA ILE A 480 14.09 5.57 -33.05
C ILE A 480 14.02 7.09 -33.11
N ARG A 481 13.05 7.65 -33.84
CA ARG A 481 12.87 9.10 -33.98
C ARG A 481 12.61 9.75 -32.63
N GLN A 482 11.66 9.22 -31.86
CA GLN A 482 11.39 9.70 -30.50
C GLN A 482 12.64 9.65 -29.63
N GLY A 483 13.37 8.53 -29.63
CA GLY A 483 14.60 8.39 -28.84
C GLY A 483 15.73 9.35 -29.23
N ARG A 484 15.71 9.90 -30.45
CA ARG A 484 16.67 10.92 -30.94
C ARG A 484 16.25 12.36 -30.63
N GLU A 485 14.94 12.63 -30.60
CA GLU A 485 14.38 13.98 -30.43
C GLU A 485 14.22 14.41 -28.96
N PHE A 486 14.23 13.45 -28.01
CA PHE A 486 14.07 13.76 -26.58
C PHE A 486 15.30 14.46 -25.97
N ASP A 487 15.05 15.40 -25.05
CA ASP A 487 16.09 16.06 -24.25
C ASP A 487 16.84 15.04 -23.37
N ASP A 488 18.16 14.92 -23.58
CA ASP A 488 19.04 14.00 -22.84
C ASP A 488 19.00 14.23 -21.31
N ARG A 489 18.65 15.44 -20.85
CA ARG A 489 18.50 15.75 -19.42
C ARG A 489 17.26 15.12 -18.80
N LEU A 490 16.26 14.79 -19.60
CA LEU A 490 14.99 14.21 -19.17
C LEU A 490 14.89 12.71 -19.48
N LEU A 491 15.75 12.22 -20.39
CA LEU A 491 15.76 10.84 -20.85
C LEU A 491 15.98 9.81 -19.73
N TRP A 492 16.79 10.11 -18.72
CA TRP A 492 16.93 9.22 -17.57
C TRP A 492 15.60 9.04 -16.83
N GLN A 493 14.90 10.14 -16.54
CA GLN A 493 13.65 10.13 -15.78
C GLN A 493 12.47 9.54 -16.55
N VAL A 494 12.48 9.64 -17.89
CA VAL A 494 11.37 9.20 -18.74
C VAL A 494 11.61 7.80 -19.34
N TRP A 495 12.88 7.41 -19.58
CA TRP A 495 13.23 6.19 -20.30
C TRP A 495 14.22 5.28 -19.57
N GLY A 496 14.82 5.71 -18.45
CA GLY A 496 15.85 4.94 -17.75
C GLY A 496 17.11 4.77 -18.60
N LYS A 497 17.54 5.83 -19.32
CA LYS A 497 18.74 5.84 -20.19
C LYS A 497 19.85 6.76 -19.64
N THR A 498 21.11 6.34 -19.69
CA THR A 498 22.24 7.26 -19.47
C THR A 498 22.25 8.34 -20.57
N PRO A 499 22.43 9.63 -20.25
CA PRO A 499 22.59 10.68 -21.25
C PRO A 499 23.61 10.31 -22.34
N GLY A 500 23.31 10.62 -23.61
CA GLY A 500 24.25 10.47 -24.73
C GLY A 500 24.18 9.16 -25.55
N VAL A 501 23.53 8.09 -25.06
CA VAL A 501 23.30 6.88 -25.88
C VAL A 501 22.19 7.16 -26.90
N ARG A 502 22.34 6.88 -28.20
CA ARG A 502 21.26 7.10 -29.21
C ARG A 502 20.78 5.79 -29.81
N PRO A 503 19.52 5.68 -30.30
CA PRO A 503 19.08 4.46 -30.95
C PRO A 503 19.87 4.25 -32.24
N ASN A 504 20.49 3.07 -32.36
CA ASN A 504 21.42 2.74 -33.45
C ASN A 504 20.72 2.18 -34.70
N GLY A 505 19.42 1.94 -34.65
CA GLY A 505 18.66 1.34 -35.74
C GLY A 505 18.46 -0.18 -35.61
N CYS A 506 19.09 -0.83 -34.63
CA CYS A 506 18.83 -2.23 -34.30
C CYS A 506 17.65 -2.37 -33.35
N ALA A 507 16.88 -3.44 -33.56
CA ALA A 507 15.75 -3.79 -32.72
C ALA A 507 15.71 -5.30 -32.51
N ALA A 508 15.34 -5.73 -31.31
CA ALA A 508 15.16 -7.14 -30.99
C ALA A 508 14.00 -7.33 -30.01
N VAL A 509 13.37 -8.50 -30.07
CA VAL A 509 12.43 -8.97 -29.05
C VAL A 509 13.23 -9.69 -27.98
N MET A 510 13.13 -9.22 -26.73
CA MET A 510 13.62 -9.93 -25.56
C MET A 510 12.45 -10.73 -24.97
N ARG A 511 12.43 -12.04 -25.20
CA ARG A 511 11.39 -12.96 -24.72
C ARG A 511 11.84 -13.63 -23.42
N VAL A 512 11.03 -13.52 -22.38
CA VAL A 512 11.17 -14.31 -21.15
C VAL A 512 10.42 -15.61 -21.33
N VAL A 513 11.14 -16.72 -21.41
CA VAL A 513 10.55 -18.05 -21.60
C VAL A 513 10.60 -18.82 -20.26
N PRO A 514 9.48 -19.43 -19.80
CA PRO A 514 9.50 -20.27 -18.61
C PRO A 514 10.52 -21.39 -18.76
N GLY A 515 11.33 -21.60 -17.72
CA GLY A 515 12.33 -22.67 -17.69
C GLY A 515 11.71 -24.01 -17.27
N LYS A 516 12.56 -25.02 -17.03
CA LYS A 516 12.13 -26.37 -16.65
C LYS A 516 11.35 -26.40 -15.34
N GLU A 517 11.71 -25.53 -14.39
CA GLU A 517 11.03 -25.44 -13.10
C GLU A 517 9.64 -24.78 -13.22
N GLY A 518 9.47 -23.91 -14.23
CA GLY A 518 8.28 -23.09 -14.41
C GLY A 518 8.08 -22.07 -13.28
N VAL A 519 7.06 -21.22 -13.43
CA VAL A 519 6.69 -20.22 -12.40
C VAL A 519 5.50 -20.75 -11.61
N SER A 520 5.74 -21.18 -10.37
CA SER A 520 4.72 -21.69 -9.46
C SER A 520 4.54 -20.79 -8.23
N PRO A 521 3.39 -20.86 -7.53
CA PRO A 521 3.23 -20.16 -6.26
C PRO A 521 4.26 -20.55 -5.18
N LEU A 522 4.85 -21.75 -5.26
CA LEU A 522 5.87 -22.20 -4.31
C LEU A 522 7.25 -21.62 -4.59
N LEU A 523 7.48 -21.05 -5.80
CA LEU A 523 8.75 -20.45 -6.18
C LEU A 523 9.17 -19.35 -5.20
N GLY A 524 8.22 -18.52 -4.74
CA GLY A 524 8.51 -17.43 -3.79
C GLY A 524 9.04 -17.93 -2.44
N LEU A 525 8.46 -19.01 -1.90
CA LEU A 525 8.93 -19.62 -0.65
C LEU A 525 10.29 -20.30 -0.83
N ARG A 526 10.48 -21.04 -1.94
CA ARG A 526 11.77 -21.67 -2.27
C ARG A 526 12.87 -20.64 -2.47
N TYR A 527 12.54 -19.52 -3.10
CA TYR A 527 13.47 -18.40 -3.29
C TYR A 527 13.93 -17.84 -1.95
N VAL A 528 13.00 -17.51 -1.04
CA VAL A 528 13.35 -17.03 0.31
C VAL A 528 14.20 -18.06 1.06
N PHE A 529 13.81 -19.33 1.03
CA PHE A 529 14.56 -20.39 1.71
C PHE A 529 15.98 -20.51 1.17
N THR A 530 16.14 -20.56 -0.15
CA THR A 530 17.45 -20.65 -0.80
C THR A 530 18.30 -19.42 -0.46
N ARG A 531 17.72 -18.22 -0.52
CA ARG A 531 18.44 -16.98 -0.23
C ARG A 531 19.00 -16.92 1.18
N TRP A 532 18.25 -17.42 2.16
CA TRP A 532 18.62 -17.27 3.58
C TRP A 532 19.38 -18.46 4.14
N PHE A 533 19.20 -19.65 3.58
CA PHE A 533 19.75 -20.89 4.13
C PHE A 533 20.67 -21.65 3.17
N ALA A 534 20.75 -21.24 1.90
CA ALA A 534 21.60 -21.86 0.87
C ALA A 534 22.01 -20.83 -0.19
N GLU A 535 22.52 -19.68 0.26
CA GLU A 535 22.86 -18.54 -0.61
C GLU A 535 23.87 -18.93 -1.69
N GLU A 536 24.81 -19.81 -1.37
CA GLU A 536 25.79 -20.38 -2.29
C GLU A 536 25.16 -21.15 -3.46
N ARG A 537 23.91 -21.60 -3.30
CA ARG A 537 23.15 -22.31 -4.34
C ARG A 537 22.16 -21.42 -5.09
N MET A 538 22.18 -20.10 -4.83
CA MET A 538 21.22 -19.17 -5.45
C MET A 538 21.32 -19.18 -6.97
N GLN A 539 22.53 -19.22 -7.53
CA GLN A 539 22.70 -19.26 -8.98
C GLN A 539 22.14 -20.56 -9.58
N GLU A 540 22.41 -21.71 -8.96
CA GLU A 540 21.84 -23.01 -9.37
C GLU A 540 20.32 -23.01 -9.31
N PHE A 541 19.74 -22.35 -8.30
CA PHE A 541 18.30 -22.23 -8.13
C PHE A 541 17.66 -21.32 -9.19
N LEU A 542 18.27 -20.18 -9.53
CA LEU A 542 17.70 -19.19 -10.44
C LEU A 542 17.79 -19.61 -11.92
N GLN A 543 18.86 -20.28 -12.33
CA GLN A 543 19.07 -20.70 -13.72
C GLN A 543 17.91 -21.53 -14.34
N PRO A 544 17.31 -22.53 -13.66
CA PRO A 544 16.23 -23.32 -14.24
C PRO A 544 14.85 -22.65 -14.23
N VAL A 545 14.71 -21.48 -13.58
CA VAL A 545 13.42 -20.78 -13.44
C VAL A 545 12.92 -20.26 -14.79
N LEU A 546 13.81 -19.64 -15.56
CA LEU A 546 13.49 -19.04 -16.86
C LEU A 546 14.72 -18.97 -17.77
N LYS A 547 14.47 -18.70 -19.05
CA LYS A 547 15.48 -18.38 -20.04
C LYS A 547 15.10 -17.10 -20.76
N ILE A 548 16.09 -16.26 -21.09
CA ILE A 548 15.91 -15.12 -21.98
C ILE A 548 16.31 -15.50 -23.41
N GLU A 549 15.48 -15.13 -24.38
CA GLU A 549 15.76 -15.32 -25.80
C GLU A 549 15.68 -13.97 -26.52
N PHE A 550 16.64 -13.71 -27.41
CA PHE A 550 16.64 -12.54 -28.28
C PHE A 550 16.27 -12.94 -29.70
N GLU A 551 15.25 -12.30 -30.25
CA GLU A 551 14.83 -12.46 -31.63
C GLU A 551 15.05 -11.12 -32.37
N PRO A 552 16.03 -11.03 -33.28
CA PRO A 552 16.26 -9.83 -34.06
C PRO A 552 15.02 -9.44 -34.88
N LEU A 553 14.70 -8.14 -34.92
CA LEU A 553 13.65 -7.61 -35.77
C LEU A 553 14.28 -7.03 -37.05
N PRO A 554 13.71 -7.29 -38.23
CA PRO A 554 14.21 -6.73 -39.48
C PRO A 554 14.03 -5.20 -39.46
N HIS A 555 15.13 -4.47 -39.58
CA HIS A 555 15.14 -3.03 -39.79
C HIS A 555 16.36 -2.67 -40.63
N ALA A 556 16.15 -1.97 -41.75
CA ALA A 556 17.17 -1.70 -42.77
C ALA A 556 18.43 -0.97 -42.24
N GLY A 557 18.31 -0.27 -41.11
CA GLY A 557 19.40 0.48 -40.48
C GLY A 557 20.29 -0.30 -39.49
N CYS A 558 20.02 -1.59 -39.23
CA CYS A 558 20.87 -2.37 -38.34
C CYS A 558 22.10 -2.90 -39.08
N THR A 559 23.19 -2.14 -39.09
CA THR A 559 24.50 -2.70 -39.45
C THR A 559 24.94 -3.62 -38.32
N THR A 560 24.87 -4.93 -38.53
CA THR A 560 25.49 -5.90 -37.62
C THR A 560 26.95 -5.51 -37.38
N PRO A 561 27.42 -5.47 -36.13
CA PRO A 561 28.85 -5.44 -35.86
C PRO A 561 29.52 -6.73 -36.34
#